data_AF-A0A7C7MNZ4-F1
#
_entry.id   AF-A0A7C7MNZ4-F1
#
_cell.length_a   1.000
_cell.length_b   1.000
_cell.length_c   1.000
_cell.angle_alpha   90.00
_cell.angle_beta   90.00
_cell.angle_gamma   90.00
#
_symmetry.space_group_name_H-M   'P 1'
#
loop_
_entity.id
_entity.type
_entity.pdbx_description
1 polymer ?
#
loop_
_entity_poly.entity_id
_entity_poly.type
_entity_poly.pdbx_seq_one_letter_code
_entity_poly.pdbx_strand_id
1 'polypeptide(L)'
;MKTVFLANNSGPAKFIANGLHEKGLLDATIIEEASGKIKTKVLREVKTISWEKIPEKILDLCTIWIYSKLANRYIEKNLLKPNNINEFPKDIALHKVKNASGLQCLSILKSLAPEIIIVFGTSILKPEALSIAKRHTLNIHGGIVPKYRNVHSDFWAVNKKDFKNIGTSIIHLDTGIDTGDIAIQKVVVINSKDTIFSIKKKNIELSLQLITQAIEMAKAENLPKIPQSKLFDSFYKTPSFIDFFRFFTSNHKNAERFS
;
A
#
# COMPACT_ATOMS: atom_id res chain seq x y z
N MET A 1 -13.34 -7.14 19.85
CA MET A 1 -13.33 -6.46 18.55
C MET A 1 -12.48 -7.26 17.57
N LYS A 2 -13.09 -8.08 16.71
CA LYS A 2 -12.33 -8.94 15.78
C LYS A 2 -11.79 -8.15 14.58
N THR A 3 -10.49 -8.22 14.35
CA THR A 3 -9.76 -7.49 13.31
C THR A 3 -9.11 -8.46 12.32
N VAL A 4 -9.43 -8.31 11.04
CA VAL A 4 -8.88 -9.12 9.95
C VAL A 4 -8.01 -8.25 9.04
N PHE A 5 -6.79 -8.69 8.77
CA PHE A 5 -5.88 -8.02 7.84
C PHE A 5 -5.93 -8.72 6.47
N LEU A 6 -6.45 -8.03 5.47
CA LEU A 6 -6.52 -8.46 4.07
C LEU A 6 -5.42 -7.74 3.28
N ALA A 7 -4.36 -8.48 2.94
CA ALA A 7 -3.15 -7.87 2.38
C ALA A 7 -2.51 -8.71 1.28
N ASN A 8 -1.61 -8.10 0.52
CA ASN A 8 -0.73 -8.85 -0.39
C ASN A 8 0.40 -9.58 0.37
N ASN A 9 1.11 -10.47 -0.33
CA ASN A 9 2.27 -11.17 0.22
C ASN A 9 3.57 -10.35 0.09
N SER A 10 3.61 -9.13 0.62
CA SER A 10 4.80 -8.26 0.58
C SER A 10 5.51 -8.17 1.93
N GLY A 11 6.79 -7.77 1.91
CA GLY A 11 7.55 -7.46 3.11
C GLY A 11 6.88 -6.41 4.02
N PRO A 12 6.44 -5.26 3.49
CA PRO A 12 5.69 -4.27 4.25
C PRO A 12 4.40 -4.83 4.89
N ALA A 13 3.67 -5.70 4.18
CA ALA A 13 2.49 -6.36 4.74
C ALA A 13 2.85 -7.25 5.94
N LYS A 14 3.93 -8.05 5.84
CA LYS A 14 4.42 -8.86 6.95
C LYS A 14 4.83 -7.98 8.14
N PHE A 15 5.50 -6.86 7.89
CA PHE A 15 5.88 -5.92 8.95
C PHE A 15 4.66 -5.38 9.70
N ILE A 16 3.64 -4.92 8.98
CA ILE A 16 2.40 -4.41 9.57
C ILE A 16 1.67 -5.52 10.33
N ALA A 17 1.55 -6.72 9.75
CA ALA A 17 0.87 -7.84 10.39
C ALA A 17 1.54 -8.26 11.71
N ASN A 18 2.87 -8.40 11.74
CA ASN A 18 3.60 -8.73 12.97
C ASN A 18 3.47 -7.62 14.01
N GLY A 19 3.59 -6.35 13.61
CA GLY A 19 3.43 -5.23 14.55
C GLY A 19 2.02 -5.09 15.14
N LEU A 20 0.97 -5.44 14.38
CA LEU A 20 -0.40 -5.50 14.89
C LEU A 20 -0.60 -6.71 15.80
N HIS A 21 -0.03 -7.85 15.43
CA HIS A 21 -0.10 -9.08 16.20
C HIS A 21 0.56 -8.97 17.58
N GLU A 22 1.78 -8.41 17.63
CA GLU A 22 2.51 -8.15 18.89
C GLU A 22 1.73 -7.27 19.86
N LYS A 23 0.82 -6.43 19.34
CA LYS A 23 -0.06 -5.55 20.13
C LYS A 23 -1.40 -6.20 20.50
N GLY A 24 -1.64 -7.45 20.12
CA GLY A 24 -2.93 -8.12 20.29
C GLY A 24 -4.07 -7.48 19.49
N LEU A 25 -3.76 -6.88 18.34
CA LEU A 25 -4.70 -6.14 17.49
C LEU A 25 -5.08 -6.88 16.20
N LEU A 26 -4.66 -8.13 16.06
CA LEU A 26 -4.85 -8.91 14.83
C LEU A 26 -5.34 -10.32 15.16
N ASP A 27 -6.52 -10.68 14.66
CA ASP A 27 -7.12 -11.99 14.90
C ASP A 27 -6.94 -12.97 13.73
N ALA A 28 -6.84 -12.45 12.50
CA ALA A 28 -6.59 -13.26 11.31
C ALA A 28 -5.97 -12.45 10.18
N THR A 29 -5.21 -13.13 9.32
CA THR A 29 -4.68 -12.57 8.08
C THR A 29 -5.20 -13.34 6.88
N ILE A 30 -5.69 -12.62 5.87
CA ILE A 30 -6.01 -13.16 4.55
C ILE A 30 -5.00 -12.58 3.55
N ILE A 31 -4.19 -13.45 2.98
CA ILE A 31 -3.18 -13.11 1.99
C ILE A 31 -3.77 -13.27 0.59
N GLU A 32 -3.89 -12.17 -0.15
CA GLU A 32 -4.09 -12.22 -1.59
C GLU A 32 -2.75 -12.58 -2.25
N GLU A 33 -2.64 -13.82 -2.70
CA GLU A 33 -1.51 -14.24 -3.51
C GLU A 33 -1.61 -13.57 -4.88
N ALA A 34 -0.47 -13.07 -5.37
CA ALA A 34 -0.41 -12.39 -6.65
C ALA A 34 -1.08 -13.28 -7.71
N SER A 35 -2.27 -12.86 -8.15
CA SER A 35 -2.98 -13.62 -9.17
C SER A 35 -2.06 -13.72 -10.40
N GLY A 36 -2.04 -14.88 -11.06
CA GLY A 36 -1.32 -15.08 -12.34
C GLY A 36 -1.70 -14.08 -13.44
N LYS A 37 -2.63 -13.14 -13.16
CA LYS A 37 -3.02 -12.00 -13.96
C LYS A 37 -1.90 -11.01 -14.26
N ILE A 38 -0.74 -11.04 -13.59
CA ILE A 38 0.39 -10.17 -14.00
C ILE A 38 0.78 -10.50 -15.45
N LYS A 39 0.95 -11.78 -15.79
CA LYS A 39 1.22 -12.22 -17.17
C LYS A 39 0.05 -11.84 -18.10
N THR A 40 -1.19 -12.07 -17.68
CA THR A 40 -2.38 -11.83 -18.51
C THR A 40 -2.66 -10.33 -18.74
N LYS A 41 -2.39 -9.47 -17.75
CA LYS A 41 -2.53 -8.01 -17.84
C LYS A 41 -1.43 -7.41 -18.71
N VAL A 42 -0.18 -7.83 -18.54
CA VAL A 42 0.93 -7.44 -19.40
C VAL A 42 0.65 -7.88 -20.84
N LEU A 43 0.23 -9.13 -21.06
CA LEU A 43 -0.14 -9.62 -22.39
C LEU A 43 -1.32 -8.84 -23.00
N ARG A 44 -2.34 -8.50 -22.21
CA ARG A 44 -3.49 -7.71 -22.69
C ARG A 44 -3.10 -6.27 -23.03
N GLU A 45 -2.28 -5.64 -22.21
CA GLU A 45 -1.75 -4.30 -22.47
C GLU A 45 -0.87 -4.31 -23.72
N VAL A 46 0.07 -5.24 -23.85
CA VAL A 46 0.93 -5.35 -25.05
C VAL A 46 0.11 -5.63 -26.32
N LYS A 47 -0.96 -6.43 -26.25
CA LYS A 47 -1.85 -6.71 -27.40
C LYS A 47 -2.72 -5.53 -27.84
N THR A 48 -2.89 -4.51 -26.99
CA THR A 48 -3.76 -3.35 -27.26
C THR A 48 -2.98 -2.10 -27.65
N ILE A 49 -1.66 -2.17 -27.66
CA ILE A 49 -0.77 -1.05 -27.93
C ILE A 49 -0.20 -1.19 -29.35
N SER A 50 -0.04 -0.07 -30.07
CA SER A 50 0.63 -0.05 -31.38
C SER A 50 2.03 -0.64 -31.28
N TRP A 51 2.45 -1.39 -32.30
CA TRP A 51 3.74 -2.09 -32.32
C TRP A 51 4.94 -1.17 -32.01
N GLU A 52 4.85 0.10 -32.42
CA GLU A 52 5.85 1.15 -32.18
C GLU A 52 6.07 1.47 -30.69
N LYS A 53 5.08 1.25 -29.83
CA LYS A 53 5.12 1.54 -28.39
C LYS A 53 5.47 0.31 -27.54
N ILE A 54 5.64 -0.86 -28.16
CA ILE A 54 6.05 -2.08 -27.46
C ILE A 54 7.43 -1.92 -26.79
N PRO A 55 8.47 -1.35 -27.44
CA PRO A 55 9.78 -1.16 -26.81
C PRO A 55 9.71 -0.29 -25.55
N GLU A 56 8.96 0.82 -25.60
CA GLU A 56 8.73 1.70 -24.44
C GLU A 56 8.06 0.93 -23.30
N LYS A 57 7.04 0.13 -23.60
CA LYS A 57 6.32 -0.65 -22.59
C LYS A 57 7.21 -1.72 -21.96
N ILE A 58 8.06 -2.38 -22.74
CA ILE A 58 9.05 -3.33 -22.20
C ILE A 58 10.01 -2.61 -21.26
N LEU A 59 10.48 -1.43 -21.65
CA LEU A 59 11.39 -0.63 -20.83
C LEU A 59 10.73 -0.17 -19.53
N ASP A 60 9.46 0.25 -19.55
CA ASP A 60 8.66 0.55 -18.35
C ASP A 60 8.62 -0.65 -17.40
N LEU A 61 8.31 -1.84 -17.93
CA LEU A 61 8.20 -3.08 -17.14
C LEU A 61 9.54 -3.51 -16.53
N CYS A 62 10.63 -3.41 -17.29
CA CYS A 62 11.97 -3.68 -16.79
C CYS A 62 12.35 -2.69 -15.68
N THR A 63 12.05 -1.40 -15.88
CA THR A 63 12.40 -0.34 -14.93
C THR A 63 11.66 -0.49 -13.61
N ILE A 64 10.34 -0.72 -13.66
CA ILE A 64 9.57 -0.94 -12.44
C ILE A 64 9.98 -2.23 -11.72
N TRP A 65 10.36 -3.28 -12.47
CA TRP A 65 10.87 -4.51 -11.89
C TRP A 65 12.20 -4.30 -11.16
N ILE A 66 13.17 -3.59 -11.77
CA ILE A 66 14.45 -3.25 -11.14
C ILE A 66 14.20 -2.38 -9.89
N TYR A 67 13.41 -1.32 -10.01
CA TYR A 67 13.08 -0.44 -8.90
C TYR A 67 12.44 -1.21 -7.73
N SER A 68 11.46 -2.07 -8.03
CA SER A 68 10.79 -2.90 -7.02
C SER A 68 11.75 -3.87 -6.34
N LYS A 69 12.69 -4.46 -7.10
CA LYS A 69 13.72 -5.36 -6.54
C LYS A 69 14.65 -4.61 -5.59
N LEU A 70 15.10 -3.40 -5.96
CA LEU A 70 15.95 -2.57 -5.10
C LEU A 70 15.21 -2.12 -3.84
N ALA A 71 13.98 -1.64 -3.99
CA ALA A 71 13.13 -1.25 -2.87
C ALA A 71 12.92 -2.42 -1.91
N ASN A 72 12.56 -3.61 -2.42
CA ASN A 72 12.35 -4.80 -1.61
C ASN A 72 13.62 -5.23 -0.86
N ARG A 73 14.79 -5.21 -1.52
CA ARG A 73 16.08 -5.50 -0.87
C ARG A 73 16.39 -4.51 0.25
N TYR A 74 16.10 -3.22 0.04
CA TYR A 74 16.30 -2.20 1.06
C TYR A 74 15.37 -2.43 2.26
N ILE A 75 14.08 -2.70 2.03
CA ILE A 75 13.11 -3.00 3.09
C ILE A 75 13.49 -4.28 3.84
N GLU A 76 13.88 -5.33 3.13
CA GLU A 76 14.32 -6.57 3.76
C GLU A 76 15.53 -6.34 4.68
N LYS A 77 16.55 -5.63 4.19
CA LYS A 77 17.78 -5.34 4.94
C LYS A 77 17.54 -4.41 6.14
N ASN A 78 16.77 -3.34 5.96
CA ASN A 78 16.70 -2.24 6.92
C ASN A 78 15.43 -2.22 7.77
N LEU A 79 14.41 -3.00 7.42
CA LEU A 79 13.15 -3.07 8.18
C LEU A 79 12.87 -4.48 8.68
N LEU A 80 12.94 -5.50 7.81
CA LEU A 80 12.49 -6.85 8.18
C LEU A 80 13.52 -7.61 9.01
N LYS A 81 14.77 -7.71 8.54
CA LYS A 81 15.85 -8.43 9.25
C LYS A 81 16.13 -7.86 10.66
N PRO A 82 16.20 -6.53 10.86
CA PRO A 82 16.42 -5.98 12.20
C PRO A 82 15.29 -6.28 13.19
N ASN A 83 14.06 -6.46 12.68
CA ASN A 83 12.89 -6.84 13.49
C ASN A 83 12.63 -8.36 13.49
N ASN A 84 13.53 -9.17 12.92
CA ASN A 84 13.42 -10.62 12.82
C ASN A 84 12.13 -11.13 12.11
N ILE A 85 11.62 -10.37 11.14
CA ILE A 85 10.36 -10.67 10.42
C ILE A 85 10.66 -11.34 9.08
N ASN A 86 10.29 -12.61 8.95
CA ASN A 86 10.43 -13.37 7.68
C ASN A 86 9.08 -13.76 7.07
N GLU A 87 8.05 -13.90 7.89
CA GLU A 87 6.74 -14.45 7.56
C GLU A 87 5.62 -13.69 8.28
N PHE A 88 4.37 -14.02 7.94
CA PHE A 88 3.22 -13.57 8.71
C PHE A 88 3.14 -14.33 10.04
N PRO A 89 2.49 -13.76 11.08
CA PRO A 89 2.27 -14.46 12.35
C PRO A 89 1.61 -15.84 12.15
N LYS A 90 2.11 -16.85 12.87
CA LYS A 90 1.74 -18.27 12.69
C LYS A 90 0.68 -18.78 13.66
N ASP A 91 0.51 -18.08 14.77
CA ASP A 91 -0.37 -18.38 15.89
C ASP A 91 -1.77 -17.79 15.74
N ILE A 92 -2.03 -17.07 14.64
CA ILE A 92 -3.35 -16.60 14.23
C ILE A 92 -3.82 -17.27 12.95
N ALA A 93 -5.12 -17.20 12.67
CA ALA A 93 -5.68 -17.77 11.45
C ALA A 93 -5.06 -17.10 10.20
N LEU A 94 -4.47 -17.92 9.33
CA LEU A 94 -3.83 -17.49 8.10
C LEU A 94 -4.49 -18.15 6.90
N HIS A 95 -5.06 -17.33 6.01
CA HIS A 95 -5.71 -17.81 4.79
C HIS A 95 -5.03 -17.26 3.55
N LYS A 96 -5.07 -18.03 2.45
CA LYS A 96 -4.55 -17.62 1.14
C LYS A 96 -5.67 -17.64 0.12
N VAL A 97 -5.79 -16.56 -0.65
CA VAL A 97 -6.82 -16.39 -1.69
C VAL A 97 -6.20 -15.85 -2.97
N LYS A 98 -6.82 -16.17 -4.11
CA LYS A 98 -6.38 -15.66 -5.43
C LYS A 98 -6.90 -14.25 -5.74
N ASN A 99 -7.94 -13.80 -5.04
CA ASN A 99 -8.62 -12.54 -5.27
C ASN A 99 -9.29 -12.07 -3.97
N ALA A 100 -9.02 -10.84 -3.55
CA ALA A 100 -9.53 -10.22 -2.34
C ALA A 100 -11.07 -10.04 -2.32
N SER A 101 -11.72 -10.07 -3.49
CA SER A 101 -13.18 -10.09 -3.67
C SER A 101 -13.70 -11.38 -4.32
N GLY A 102 -12.88 -12.43 -4.35
CA GLY A 102 -13.30 -13.75 -4.85
C GLY A 102 -14.21 -14.47 -3.85
N LEU A 103 -15.03 -15.41 -4.35
CA LEU A 103 -15.96 -16.19 -3.52
C LEU A 103 -15.29 -16.85 -2.30
N GLN A 104 -14.07 -17.36 -2.47
CA GLN A 104 -13.28 -17.92 -1.38
C GLN A 104 -12.99 -16.88 -0.28
N CYS A 105 -12.53 -15.67 -0.66
CA CYS A 105 -12.26 -14.59 0.29
C CYS A 105 -13.54 -14.14 1.00
N LEU A 106 -14.64 -13.96 0.25
CA LEU A 106 -15.93 -13.59 0.81
C LEU A 106 -16.44 -14.62 1.81
N SER A 107 -16.28 -15.92 1.52
CA SER A 107 -16.66 -17.01 2.43
C SER A 107 -15.85 -16.96 3.73
N ILE A 108 -14.53 -16.79 3.63
CA ILE A 108 -13.64 -16.67 4.79
C ILE A 108 -13.98 -15.42 5.61
N LEU A 109 -14.13 -14.26 4.97
CA LEU A 109 -14.49 -13.02 5.67
C LEU A 109 -15.84 -13.16 6.41
N LYS A 110 -16.83 -13.79 5.79
CA LYS A 110 -18.13 -14.05 6.42
C LYS A 110 -18.02 -15.01 7.60
N SER A 111 -17.22 -16.08 7.50
CA SER A 111 -17.05 -17.03 8.60
C SER A 111 -16.29 -16.43 9.78
N LEU A 112 -15.31 -15.55 9.50
CA LEU A 112 -14.59 -14.82 10.53
C LEU A 112 -15.49 -13.78 11.21
N ALA A 113 -16.47 -13.20 10.51
CA ALA A 113 -17.37 -12.16 11.01
C ALA A 113 -16.61 -10.97 11.67
N PRO A 114 -15.68 -10.32 10.94
CA PRO A 114 -14.85 -9.24 11.47
C PRO A 114 -15.68 -8.01 11.85
N GLU A 115 -15.23 -7.31 12.88
CA GLU A 115 -15.69 -5.95 13.17
C GLU A 115 -14.90 -4.92 12.37
N ILE A 116 -13.60 -5.17 12.18
CA ILE A 116 -12.72 -4.36 11.33
C ILE A 116 -12.04 -5.22 10.28
N ILE A 117 -12.07 -4.77 9.03
CA ILE A 117 -11.20 -5.25 7.95
C ILE A 117 -10.17 -4.16 7.66
N ILE A 118 -8.88 -4.53 7.70
CA ILE A 118 -7.77 -3.66 7.32
C ILE A 118 -7.23 -4.14 5.99
N VAL A 119 -7.10 -3.24 5.02
CA VAL A 119 -6.69 -3.53 3.65
C VAL A 119 -5.31 -2.92 3.38
N PHE A 120 -4.42 -3.70 2.76
CA PHE A 120 -3.12 -3.20 2.33
C PHE A 120 -2.63 -3.88 1.04
N GLY A 121 -2.62 -3.10 -0.04
CA GLY A 121 -1.97 -3.49 -1.30
C GLY A 121 -2.62 -4.65 -2.06
N THR A 122 -3.92 -4.87 -1.86
CA THR A 122 -4.72 -5.89 -2.59
C THR A 122 -5.28 -5.35 -3.91
N SER A 123 -5.96 -6.20 -4.66
CA SER A 123 -6.88 -5.78 -5.72
C SER A 123 -8.05 -4.95 -5.18
N ILE A 124 -8.67 -4.16 -6.06
CA ILE A 124 -9.83 -3.31 -5.73
C ILE A 124 -10.94 -4.19 -5.16
N LEU A 125 -11.43 -3.82 -3.98
CA LEU A 125 -12.52 -4.52 -3.32
C LEU A 125 -13.85 -4.20 -3.99
N LYS A 126 -14.65 -5.24 -4.23
CA LYS A 126 -16.03 -5.10 -4.69
C LYS A 126 -16.96 -4.78 -3.50
N PRO A 127 -18.16 -4.21 -3.74
CA PRO A 127 -19.11 -3.85 -2.69
C PRO A 127 -19.42 -4.98 -1.69
N GLU A 128 -19.42 -6.22 -2.14
CA GLU A 128 -19.69 -7.38 -1.29
C GLU A 128 -18.57 -7.66 -0.29
N ALA A 129 -17.31 -7.29 -0.58
CA ALA A 129 -16.21 -7.40 0.37
C ALA A 129 -16.16 -6.20 1.33
N LEU A 130 -16.45 -5.00 0.81
CA LEU A 130 -16.45 -3.74 1.56
C LEU A 130 -17.42 -3.73 2.74
N SER A 131 -18.57 -4.40 2.58
CA SER A 131 -19.69 -4.39 3.53
C SER A 131 -19.66 -5.51 4.57
N ILE A 132 -18.67 -6.42 4.55
CA ILE A 132 -18.64 -7.56 5.48
C ILE A 132 -18.24 -7.15 6.90
N ALA A 133 -17.32 -6.19 7.04
CA ALA A 133 -16.93 -5.70 8.35
C ALA A 133 -18.13 -5.03 9.04
N LYS A 134 -18.41 -5.42 10.29
CA LYS A 134 -19.54 -4.85 11.03
C LYS A 134 -19.41 -3.34 11.29
N ARG A 135 -18.17 -2.83 11.39
CA ARG A 135 -17.91 -1.44 11.80
C ARG A 135 -17.10 -0.67 10.76
N HIS A 136 -15.92 -1.17 10.40
CA HIS A 136 -15.00 -0.43 9.54
C HIS A 136 -14.28 -1.35 8.55
N THR A 137 -14.23 -0.91 7.29
CA THR A 137 -13.26 -1.40 6.30
C THR A 137 -12.29 -0.27 6.03
N LEU A 138 -11.03 -0.42 6.45
CA LEU A 138 -10.00 0.61 6.40
C LEU A 138 -8.92 0.25 5.39
N ASN A 139 -8.47 1.21 4.58
CA ASN A 139 -7.28 1.06 3.75
C ASN A 139 -6.09 1.79 4.38
N ILE A 140 -4.92 1.16 4.34
CA ILE A 140 -3.64 1.82 4.62
C ILE A 140 -3.08 2.32 3.29
N HIS A 141 -3.22 3.62 3.02
CA HIS A 141 -2.70 4.27 1.81
C HIS A 141 -1.38 4.99 2.11
N GLY A 142 -0.30 4.63 1.42
CA GLY A 142 1.04 5.21 1.60
C GLY A 142 1.25 6.59 0.98
N GLY A 143 0.20 7.42 0.91
CA GLY A 143 0.26 8.80 0.45
C GLY A 143 -0.69 9.71 1.24
N ILE A 144 -0.56 11.04 1.03
CA ILE A 144 -1.44 12.06 1.63
C ILE A 144 -2.60 12.38 0.68
N VAL A 145 -3.77 11.76 0.91
CA VAL A 145 -5.01 12.09 0.20
C VAL A 145 -5.54 13.50 0.54
N PRO A 146 -6.24 14.20 -0.37
CA PRO A 146 -6.71 13.72 -1.67
C PRO A 146 -5.65 13.64 -2.76
N LYS A 147 -4.40 14.08 -2.52
CA LYS A 147 -3.32 13.96 -3.52
C LYS A 147 -2.72 12.55 -3.55
N TYR A 148 -1.97 12.26 -4.62
CA TYR A 148 -1.18 11.03 -4.75
C TYR A 148 -1.98 9.74 -4.47
N ARG A 149 -3.25 9.69 -4.91
CA ARG A 149 -4.09 8.48 -4.88
C ARG A 149 -3.52 7.42 -5.80
N ASN A 150 -3.88 6.16 -5.54
CA ASN A 150 -3.43 4.96 -6.23
C ASN A 150 -1.98 4.56 -5.84
N VAL A 151 -1.08 4.30 -6.80
CA VAL A 151 0.18 3.59 -6.52
C VAL A 151 1.40 4.51 -6.53
N HIS A 152 2.44 4.11 -5.79
CA HIS A 152 3.75 4.78 -5.74
C HIS A 152 3.68 6.26 -5.28
N SER A 153 2.80 6.57 -4.34
CA SER A 153 2.55 7.93 -3.84
C SER A 153 3.82 8.62 -3.31
N ASP A 154 4.66 7.87 -2.59
CA ASP A 154 5.96 8.34 -2.09
C ASP A 154 6.89 8.77 -3.24
N PHE A 155 7.02 7.94 -4.28
CA PHE A 155 7.79 8.30 -5.47
C PHE A 155 7.24 9.56 -6.15
N TRP A 156 5.93 9.64 -6.38
CA TRP A 156 5.32 10.77 -7.08
C TRP A 156 5.47 12.09 -6.32
N ALA A 157 5.27 12.07 -4.99
CA ALA A 157 5.44 13.25 -4.16
C ALA A 157 6.91 13.73 -4.16
N VAL A 158 7.90 12.83 -4.07
CA VAL A 158 9.32 13.19 -4.20
C VAL A 158 9.64 13.71 -5.61
N ASN A 159 9.16 13.02 -6.66
CA ASN A 159 9.38 13.42 -8.06
C ASN A 159 8.80 14.81 -8.36
N LYS A 160 7.68 15.17 -7.74
CA LYS A 160 7.05 16.50 -7.83
C LYS A 160 7.62 17.52 -6.84
N LYS A 161 8.60 17.14 -6.01
CA LYS A 161 9.18 17.97 -4.93
C LYS A 161 8.13 18.47 -3.92
N ASP A 162 7.04 17.72 -3.75
CA ASP A 162 5.93 18.04 -2.83
C ASP A 162 6.11 17.28 -1.51
N PHE A 163 7.21 17.58 -0.80
CA PHE A 163 7.64 16.80 0.36
C PHE A 163 6.63 16.78 1.52
N LYS A 164 5.77 17.80 1.61
CA LYS A 164 4.67 17.86 2.59
C LYS A 164 3.56 16.84 2.34
N ASN A 165 3.55 16.18 1.18
CA ASN A 165 2.56 15.15 0.83
C ASN A 165 3.15 13.73 0.83
N ILE A 166 4.31 13.55 1.46
CA ILE A 166 4.89 12.23 1.71
C ILE A 166 4.41 11.78 3.09
N GLY A 167 3.61 10.73 3.14
CA GLY A 167 2.98 10.28 4.38
C GLY A 167 2.05 9.10 4.18
N THR A 168 1.28 8.79 5.22
CA THR A 168 0.26 7.74 5.20
C THR A 168 -1.09 8.31 5.57
N SER A 169 -2.12 7.79 4.89
CA SER A 169 -3.53 8.00 5.21
C SER A 169 -4.17 6.66 5.56
N ILE A 170 -4.89 6.62 6.66
CA ILE A 170 -5.88 5.60 6.96
C ILE A 170 -7.22 6.16 6.51
N ILE A 171 -7.89 5.47 5.59
CA ILE A 171 -9.16 5.90 5.01
C ILE A 171 -10.22 4.81 5.18
N HIS A 172 -11.47 5.20 5.31
CA HIS A 172 -12.61 4.28 5.18
C HIS A 172 -12.75 3.93 3.71
N LEU A 173 -12.71 2.64 3.37
CA LEU A 173 -12.70 2.18 1.99
C LEU A 173 -14.11 2.30 1.39
N ASP A 174 -14.20 2.91 0.20
CA ASP A 174 -15.41 3.03 -0.61
C ASP A 174 -15.20 2.34 -1.97
N THR A 175 -16.10 2.57 -2.94
CA THR A 175 -15.98 1.96 -4.27
C THR A 175 -14.92 2.61 -5.17
N GLY A 176 -14.33 3.74 -4.76
CA GLY A 176 -13.31 4.44 -5.53
C GLY A 176 -11.89 4.02 -5.15
N ILE A 177 -10.90 4.58 -5.84
CA ILE A 177 -9.48 4.32 -5.54
C ILE A 177 -8.98 5.44 -4.63
N ASP A 178 -8.81 5.09 -3.36
CA ASP A 178 -8.38 5.98 -2.28
C ASP A 178 -9.24 7.25 -2.13
N THR A 179 -10.55 7.14 -2.35
CA THR A 179 -11.49 8.28 -2.34
C THR A 179 -12.26 8.45 -1.04
N GLY A 180 -12.34 7.41 -0.21
CA GLY A 180 -13.17 7.44 0.98
C GLY A 180 -12.64 8.32 2.11
N ASP A 181 -13.48 8.53 3.11
CA ASP A 181 -13.24 9.48 4.20
C ASP A 181 -11.94 9.20 4.96
N ILE A 182 -11.24 10.26 5.36
CA ILE A 182 -10.01 10.18 6.13
C ILE A 182 -10.36 9.86 7.59
N ALA A 183 -9.77 8.78 8.10
CA ALA A 183 -9.77 8.46 9.51
C ALA A 183 -8.62 9.19 10.23
N ILE A 184 -7.38 8.91 9.79
CA ILE A 184 -6.16 9.50 10.36
C ILE A 184 -5.15 9.67 9.24
N GLN A 185 -4.38 10.75 9.25
CA GLN A 185 -3.34 10.98 8.25
C GLN A 185 -2.16 11.72 8.90
N LYS A 186 -0.93 11.33 8.56
CA LYS A 186 0.29 12.03 8.99
C LYS A 186 1.36 12.02 7.91
N VAL A 187 2.19 13.05 7.92
CA VAL A 187 3.36 13.19 7.06
C VAL A 187 4.57 12.47 7.65
N VAL A 188 5.44 11.95 6.79
CA VAL A 188 6.74 11.39 7.18
C VAL A 188 7.72 12.53 7.48
N VAL A 189 8.49 12.37 8.55
CA VAL A 189 9.60 13.28 8.86
C VAL A 189 10.80 12.94 7.96
N ILE A 190 11.15 13.87 7.07
CA ILE A 190 12.21 13.74 6.08
C ILE A 190 13.36 14.69 6.41
N ASN A 191 14.60 14.23 6.22
CA ASN A 191 15.83 14.99 6.35
C ASN A 191 16.64 14.95 5.04
N SER A 192 17.73 15.74 4.98
CA SER A 192 18.55 15.90 3.77
C SER A 192 19.31 14.65 3.33
N LYS A 193 19.44 13.62 4.19
CA LYS A 193 20.13 12.36 3.90
C LYS A 193 19.15 11.24 3.51
N ASP A 194 17.85 11.50 3.58
CA ASP A 194 16.86 10.49 3.26
C ASP A 194 16.83 10.21 1.76
N THR A 195 16.96 8.92 1.44
CA THR A 195 16.72 8.38 0.11
C THR A 195 15.25 7.97 -0.07
N ILE A 196 14.77 7.84 -1.31
CA ILE A 196 13.43 7.32 -1.62
C ILE A 196 13.14 5.98 -0.92
N PHE A 197 14.14 5.11 -0.74
CA PHE A 197 13.97 3.84 -0.05
C PHE A 197 13.89 3.99 1.47
N SER A 198 14.69 4.91 2.05
CA SER A 198 14.57 5.25 3.47
C SER A 198 13.25 5.95 3.79
N ILE A 199 12.75 6.80 2.89
CA ILE A 199 11.42 7.41 2.96
C ILE A 199 10.34 6.33 2.93
N LYS A 200 10.42 5.36 2.00
CA LYS A 200 9.50 4.23 1.95
C LYS A 200 9.50 3.44 3.25
N LYS A 201 10.68 3.14 3.82
CA LYS A 201 10.80 2.49 5.13
C LYS A 201 10.07 3.27 6.23
N LYS A 202 10.39 4.57 6.38
CA LYS A 202 9.74 5.44 7.37
C LYS A 202 8.23 5.50 7.17
N ASN A 203 7.76 5.49 5.93
CA ASN A 203 6.33 5.50 5.65
C ASN A 203 5.63 4.19 6.05
N ILE A 204 6.30 3.04 5.91
CA ILE A 204 5.79 1.74 6.39
C ILE A 204 5.71 1.72 7.92
N GLU A 205 6.73 2.25 8.61
CA GLU A 205 6.74 2.41 10.06
C GLU A 205 5.59 3.33 10.53
N LEU A 206 5.41 4.46 9.86
CA LEU A 206 4.29 5.37 10.10
C LEU A 206 2.94 4.68 9.85
N SER A 207 2.86 3.83 8.83
CA SER A 207 1.63 3.11 8.50
C SER A 207 1.19 2.17 9.61
N LEU A 208 2.13 1.41 10.20
CA LEU A 208 1.86 0.59 11.38
C LEU A 208 1.39 1.45 12.57
N GLN A 209 2.04 2.58 12.81
CA GLN A 209 1.65 3.50 13.89
C GLN A 209 0.22 4.02 13.71
N LEU A 210 -0.12 4.50 12.51
CA LEU A 210 -1.45 5.07 12.24
C LEU A 210 -2.56 4.03 12.25
N ILE A 211 -2.33 2.83 11.70
CA ILE A 211 -3.37 1.80 11.74
C ILE A 211 -3.59 1.27 13.16
N THR A 212 -2.53 1.15 13.97
CA THR A 212 -2.65 0.85 15.41
C THR A 212 -3.54 1.89 16.10
N GLN A 213 -3.26 3.19 15.87
CA GLN A 213 -4.07 4.27 16.42
C GLN A 213 -5.53 4.20 15.95
N ALA A 214 -5.76 3.91 14.66
CA ALA A 214 -7.10 3.81 14.10
C ALA A 214 -7.91 2.64 14.69
N ILE A 215 -7.28 1.50 14.95
CA ILE A 215 -7.93 0.35 15.61
C ILE A 215 -8.34 0.73 17.03
N GLU A 216 -7.47 1.38 17.80
CA GLU A 216 -7.80 1.82 19.17
C GLU A 216 -8.92 2.86 19.19
N MET A 217 -8.91 3.83 18.28
CA MET A 217 -10.00 4.80 18.14
C MET A 217 -11.31 4.15 17.69
N ALA A 218 -11.23 3.12 16.84
CA ALA A 218 -12.40 2.33 16.47
C ALA A 218 -12.95 1.57 17.68
N LYS A 219 -12.11 0.93 18.51
CA LYS A 219 -12.56 0.30 19.77
C LYS A 219 -13.31 1.29 20.67
N ALA A 220 -12.78 2.51 20.78
CA ALA A 220 -13.36 3.60 21.56
C ALA A 220 -14.52 4.35 20.89
N GLU A 221 -15.02 3.88 19.73
CA GLU A 221 -16.15 4.49 19.01
C GLU A 221 -15.95 5.95 18.60
N ASN A 222 -14.70 6.41 18.45
CA ASN A 222 -14.36 7.80 18.12
C ASN A 222 -13.48 7.95 16.88
N LEU A 223 -13.42 6.91 16.02
CA LEU A 223 -12.67 6.96 14.77
C LEU A 223 -13.29 8.00 13.80
N PRO A 224 -12.54 9.05 13.38
CA PRO A 224 -13.08 10.10 12.54
C PRO A 224 -13.49 9.60 11.14
N LYS A 225 -14.40 10.35 10.52
CA LYS A 225 -14.80 10.22 9.11
C LYS A 225 -14.79 11.60 8.47
N ILE A 226 -13.61 12.06 8.07
CA ILE A 226 -13.42 13.40 7.51
C ILE A 226 -13.50 13.30 5.99
N PRO A 227 -14.50 13.91 5.32
CA PRO A 227 -14.61 13.85 3.87
C PRO A 227 -13.41 14.46 3.17
N GLN A 228 -12.95 13.81 2.10
CA GLN A 228 -11.89 14.37 1.26
C GLN A 228 -12.42 15.55 0.43
N SER A 229 -11.60 16.59 0.24
CA SER A 229 -11.90 17.64 -0.73
C SER A 229 -11.80 17.11 -2.16
N LYS A 230 -12.67 17.61 -3.05
CA LYS A 230 -12.62 17.27 -4.47
C LYS A 230 -11.40 17.94 -5.11
N LEU A 231 -10.44 17.13 -5.56
CA LEU A 231 -9.23 17.59 -6.23
C LEU A 231 -9.08 16.95 -7.60
N PHE A 232 -8.95 17.79 -8.63
CA PHE A 232 -8.52 17.35 -9.97
C PHE A 232 -7.04 16.92 -9.95
N ASP A 233 -6.64 16.01 -10.85
CA ASP A 233 -5.25 15.55 -11.02
C ASP A 233 -4.55 14.97 -9.79
N SER A 234 -5.30 14.23 -8.98
CA SER A 234 -4.79 13.56 -7.77
C SER A 234 -4.45 12.08 -7.96
N PHE A 235 -4.77 11.49 -9.11
CA PHE A 235 -4.60 10.07 -9.39
C PHE A 235 -3.30 9.81 -10.13
N TYR A 236 -2.47 8.90 -9.63
CA TYR A 236 -1.17 8.60 -10.23
C TYR A 236 -1.04 7.12 -10.59
N LYS A 237 -0.52 6.84 -11.79
CA LYS A 237 -0.27 5.48 -12.29
C LYS A 237 1.12 5.00 -11.87
N THR A 238 1.44 3.75 -12.16
CA THR A 238 2.82 3.24 -12.03
C THR A 238 3.77 4.12 -12.86
N PRO A 239 4.90 4.60 -12.29
CA PRO A 239 5.86 5.43 -13.03
C PRO A 239 6.42 4.72 -14.26
N SER A 240 6.55 5.45 -15.36
CA SER A 240 7.20 4.99 -16.58
C SER A 240 8.73 5.07 -16.47
N PHE A 241 9.43 4.49 -17.44
CA PHE A 241 10.86 4.68 -17.59
C PHE A 241 11.24 6.16 -17.68
N ILE A 242 10.47 6.98 -18.41
CA ILE A 242 10.73 8.41 -18.55
C ILE A 242 10.61 9.11 -17.19
N ASP A 243 9.65 8.71 -16.36
CA ASP A 243 9.51 9.28 -15.01
C ASP A 243 10.72 8.96 -14.14
N PHE A 244 11.19 7.70 -14.16
CA PHE A 244 12.41 7.31 -13.45
C PHE A 244 13.65 8.01 -14.02
N PHE A 245 13.79 8.06 -15.34
CA PHE A 245 14.92 8.72 -16.00
C PHE A 245 14.97 10.19 -15.61
N ARG A 246 13.85 10.90 -15.67
CA ARG A 246 13.75 12.30 -15.19
C ARG A 246 14.07 12.38 -13.71
N PHE A 247 13.55 11.50 -12.88
CA PHE A 247 13.84 11.47 -11.46
C PHE A 247 15.33 11.32 -11.16
N PHE A 248 16.06 10.46 -11.88
CA PHE A 248 17.48 10.23 -11.64
C PHE A 248 18.38 11.31 -12.30
N THR A 249 17.99 11.89 -13.44
CA THR A 249 18.80 12.87 -14.19
C THR A 249 18.56 14.32 -13.77
N SER A 250 17.32 14.72 -13.50
CA SER A 250 17.01 16.07 -12.99
C SER A 250 17.54 16.32 -11.57
N ASN A 251 18.04 15.25 -10.94
CA ASN A 251 18.66 15.24 -9.62
C ASN A 251 20.19 15.41 -9.66
N HIS A 252 20.78 16.03 -10.69
CA HIS A 252 22.23 16.32 -10.73
C HIS A 252 22.76 17.21 -9.58
N LYS A 253 21.90 17.88 -8.78
CA LYS A 253 22.29 18.51 -7.50
C LYS A 253 22.07 17.63 -6.24
N ASN A 254 21.62 16.39 -6.42
CA ASN A 254 21.37 15.41 -5.37
C ASN A 254 22.26 14.15 -5.54
N ALA A 255 23.23 14.14 -6.46
CA ALA A 255 24.21 13.04 -6.56
C ALA A 255 25.04 12.89 -5.25
N GLU A 256 25.17 13.94 -4.45
CA GLU A 256 25.73 13.90 -3.08
C GLU A 256 24.72 13.44 -2.00
N ARG A 257 23.43 13.24 -2.34
CA ARG A 257 22.38 12.81 -1.40
C ARG A 257 21.95 11.35 -1.55
N PHE A 258 22.54 10.63 -2.50
CA PHE A 258 22.21 9.23 -2.80
C PHE A 258 23.44 8.33 -3.04
N SER A 259 24.66 8.82 -2.73
CA SER A 259 25.90 8.04 -2.64
C SER A 259 26.21 7.69 -1.18
#